data_AF-A0A067NFD6-F1
#
_entry.id   AF-A0A067NFD6-F1
#
_cell.length_a   1.000
_cell.length_b   1.000
_cell.length_c   1.000
_cell.angle_alpha   90.00
_cell.angle_beta   90.00
_cell.angle_gamma   90.00
#
_symmetry.space_group_name_H-M   'P 1'
#
loop_
_entity.id
_entity.type
_entity.pdbx_description
1 polymer ?
#
loop_
_entity_poly.entity_id
_entity_poly.type
_entity_poly.pdbx_seq_one_letter_code
_entity_poly.pdbx_strand_id
1 'polypeptide(L)'
;MVASSYPTCSVAFVPPQLDCGQFAFARVNGDVCLVQSITPPSSKVGTTEVKIFRHEFITIFRLSHSMTLSSSDLRILEPIDDEVLKYEEEKETVFLAKELVEQLRRLTDPRFQQPRMRYTSQPSHRRR
;
A
#
# COMPACT_ATOMS: atom_id res chain seq x y z
N MET A 1 30.55 -0.17 -40.78
CA MET A 1 29.44 0.48 -40.05
C MET A 1 28.90 -0.54 -39.06
N VAL A 2 29.17 -0.38 -37.77
CA VAL A 2 28.72 -1.32 -36.73
C VAL A 2 27.46 -0.74 -36.11
N ALA A 3 26.33 -1.46 -36.24
CA ALA A 3 25.05 -1.05 -35.67
C ALA A 3 25.10 -1.24 -34.15
N SER A 4 24.96 -0.14 -33.41
CA SER A 4 24.86 -0.14 -31.96
C SER A 4 23.43 -0.57 -31.56
N SER A 5 23.27 -1.81 -31.15
CA SER A 5 22.04 -2.29 -30.51
C SER A 5 22.04 -1.87 -29.05
N TYR A 6 21.29 -0.84 -28.70
CA TYR A 6 21.00 -0.51 -27.31
C TYR A 6 20.07 -1.58 -26.73
N PRO A 7 20.33 -2.13 -25.53
CA PRO A 7 19.34 -2.91 -24.83
C PRO A 7 18.20 -1.98 -24.42
N THR A 8 17.01 -2.21 -24.97
CA THR A 8 15.75 -1.65 -24.48
C THR A 8 15.58 -2.14 -23.04
N CYS A 9 15.89 -1.28 -22.06
CA CYS A 9 15.45 -1.44 -20.68
C CYS A 9 13.93 -1.37 -20.66
N SER A 10 13.27 -2.50 -20.92
CA SER A 10 11.91 -2.75 -20.49
C SER A 10 11.96 -2.80 -18.97
N VAL A 11 11.80 -1.65 -18.32
CA VAL A 11 11.56 -1.57 -16.89
C VAL A 11 10.20 -2.24 -16.68
N ALA A 12 10.23 -3.54 -16.41
CA ALA A 12 9.05 -4.26 -15.98
C ALA A 12 8.52 -3.49 -14.76
N PHE A 13 7.29 -3.01 -14.84
CA PHE A 13 6.60 -2.45 -13.70
C PHE A 13 6.36 -3.61 -12.74
N VAL A 14 7.36 -3.94 -11.93
CA VAL A 14 7.22 -4.89 -10.84
C VAL A 14 6.35 -4.17 -9.81
N PRO A 15 5.09 -4.58 -9.60
CA PRO A 15 4.30 -4.00 -8.53
C PRO A 15 5.09 -4.20 -7.22
N PRO A 16 5.04 -3.24 -6.28
CA PRO A 16 5.73 -3.39 -5.00
C PRO A 16 5.30 -4.71 -4.35
N GLN A 17 6.21 -5.68 -4.35
CA GLN A 17 5.99 -6.97 -3.70
C GLN A 17 6.40 -6.80 -2.24
N LEU A 18 5.59 -7.31 -1.31
CA LEU A 18 5.98 -7.37 0.09
C LEU A 18 6.90 -8.57 0.30
N ASP A 19 8.04 -8.32 0.91
CA ASP A 19 8.88 -9.39 1.42
C ASP A 19 8.20 -10.07 2.62
N CYS A 20 8.57 -11.32 2.89
CA CYS A 20 8.05 -12.06 4.04
C CYS A 20 8.32 -11.30 5.34
N GLY A 21 7.29 -11.09 6.15
CA GLY A 21 7.36 -10.35 7.42
C GLY A 21 7.15 -8.84 7.31
N GLN A 22 7.11 -8.29 6.10
CA GLN A 22 7.00 -6.84 5.88
C GLN A 22 5.59 -6.31 6.14
N PHE A 23 5.51 -5.13 6.77
CA PHE A 23 4.25 -4.41 7.02
C PHE A 23 3.94 -3.38 5.93
N ALA A 24 2.66 -3.18 5.65
CA ALA A 24 2.20 -2.13 4.74
C ALA A 24 0.76 -1.68 5.03
N PHE A 25 0.43 -0.46 4.63
CA PHE A 25 -0.96 -0.11 4.37
C PHE A 25 -1.39 -0.65 3.02
N ALA A 26 -2.48 -1.40 3.00
CA ALA A 26 -3.05 -1.98 1.81
C ALA A 26 -4.55 -1.78 1.75
N ARG A 27 -5.09 -1.71 0.53
CA ARG A 27 -6.53 -1.82 0.30
C ARG A 27 -6.87 -3.29 0.10
N VAL A 28 -7.72 -3.82 0.97
CA VAL A 28 -8.25 -5.18 0.95
C VAL A 28 -9.76 -5.09 0.86
N ASN A 29 -10.36 -5.64 -0.21
CA ASN A 29 -11.81 -5.60 -0.44
C ASN A 29 -12.44 -4.19 -0.36
N GLY A 30 -11.66 -3.14 -0.67
CA GLY A 30 -12.12 -1.75 -0.63
C GLY A 30 -11.74 -0.99 0.65
N ASP A 31 -11.44 -1.69 1.74
CA ASP A 31 -11.05 -1.08 3.01
C ASP A 31 -9.53 -0.95 3.14
N VAL A 32 -9.06 0.14 3.75
CA VAL A 32 -7.62 0.35 4.00
C VAL A 32 -7.27 -0.20 5.38
N CYS A 33 -6.36 -1.17 5.40
CA CYS A 33 -5.93 -1.89 6.60
C CYS A 33 -4.40 -1.95 6.68
N LEU A 34 -3.90 -2.24 7.87
CA LEU A 34 -2.51 -2.63 8.06
C LEU A 34 -2.38 -4.13 7.77
N VAL A 35 -1.44 -4.51 6.92
CA VAL A 35 -1.18 -5.90 6.57
C VAL A 35 0.28 -6.28 6.82
N GLN A 36 0.51 -7.56 7.11
CA GLN A 36 1.85 -8.17 7.13
C GLN A 36 1.88 -9.35 6.15
N SER A 37 2.90 -9.42 5.29
CA SER A 37 3.08 -10.57 4.40
C SER A 37 3.60 -11.79 5.17
N ILE A 38 2.99 -12.96 4.97
CA ILE A 38 3.40 -14.22 5.61
C ILE A 38 4.28 -15.06 4.68
N THR A 39 4.00 -15.05 3.38
CA THR A 39 4.73 -15.86 2.39
C THR A 39 5.54 -14.96 1.47
N PRO A 40 6.82 -15.28 1.18
CA PRO A 40 7.55 -14.63 0.11
C PRO A 40 6.81 -14.86 -1.23
N PRO A 41 6.89 -13.95 -2.22
CA PRO A 41 6.14 -14.04 -3.49
C PRO A 41 6.53 -15.22 -4.40
N SER A 42 7.23 -16.24 -3.87
CA SER A 42 7.88 -17.32 -4.61
C SER A 42 7.09 -18.63 -4.58
N SER A 43 5.87 -18.66 -5.11
CA SER A 43 5.27 -19.92 -5.60
C SER A 43 3.94 -19.68 -6.29
N LYS A 44 3.98 -19.69 -7.62
CA LYS A 44 2.88 -19.98 -8.57
C LYS A 44 1.47 -19.57 -8.14
N VAL A 45 0.92 -18.61 -8.91
CA VAL A 45 -0.48 -18.17 -8.97
C VAL A 45 -0.83 -17.09 -7.95
N GLY A 46 -0.45 -15.85 -8.27
CA GLY A 46 -1.26 -14.63 -8.04
C GLY A 46 -1.83 -14.34 -6.65
N THR A 47 -1.48 -15.10 -5.61
CA THR A 47 -2.06 -14.98 -4.28
C THR A 47 -0.99 -14.78 -3.23
N THR A 48 -1.28 -13.94 -2.25
CA THR A 48 -0.39 -13.60 -1.13
C THR A 48 -1.12 -13.90 0.16
N GLU A 49 -0.49 -14.65 1.06
CA GLU A 49 -1.00 -14.85 2.41
C GLU A 49 -0.59 -13.66 3.29
N VAL A 50 -1.56 -13.03 3.93
CA VAL A 50 -1.35 -11.85 4.76
C VAL A 50 -2.06 -11.98 6.09
N LYS A 51 -1.46 -11.38 7.13
CA LYS A 51 -2.13 -11.02 8.38
C LYS A 51 -2.78 -9.66 8.20
N ILE A 52 -4.05 -9.52 8.62
CA ILE A 52 -4.79 -8.26 8.57
C ILE A 52 -4.96 -7.74 9.99
N PHE A 53 -4.45 -6.54 10.24
CA PHE A 53 -4.53 -5.85 11.53
C PHE A 53 -5.54 -4.71 11.45
N ARG A 54 -6.44 -4.65 12.44
CA ARG A 54 -7.45 -3.60 12.55
C ARG A 54 -7.01 -2.57 13.58
N HIS A 55 -7.29 -1.32 13.26
CA HIS A 55 -7.09 -0.23 14.21
C HIS A 55 -8.06 -0.39 15.39
N GLU A 56 -7.53 -0.46 16.60
CA GLU A 56 -8.35 -0.56 17.81
C GLU A 56 -8.32 0.76 18.58
N PHE A 57 -7.12 1.27 18.93
CA PHE A 57 -6.98 2.49 19.72
C PHE A 57 -5.70 3.25 19.38
N ILE A 58 -5.79 4.56 19.18
CA ILE A 58 -4.64 5.48 19.05
C ILE A 58 -3.62 4.96 18.03
N THR A 59 -2.56 4.28 18.47
CA THR A 59 -1.48 3.71 17.66
C THR A 59 -1.46 2.18 17.64
N ILE A 60 -2.42 1.54 18.28
CA ILE A 60 -2.52 0.10 18.50
C ILE A 60 -3.40 -0.53 17.43
N PHE A 61 -2.83 -1.53 16.76
CA PHE A 61 -3.49 -2.38 15.80
C PHE A 61 -3.41 -3.82 16.29
N ARG A 62 -4.54 -4.52 16.30
CA ARG A 62 -4.59 -5.94 16.67
C ARG A 62 -4.86 -6.80 15.46
N LEU A 63 -4.25 -7.98 15.44
CA LEU A 63 -4.58 -8.97 14.43
C LEU A 63 -6.07 -9.25 14.48
N SER A 64 -6.70 -9.14 13.31
CA SER A 64 -8.09 -9.54 13.14
C SER A 64 -8.19 -10.95 12.63
N HIS A 65 -7.42 -11.28 11.59
CA HIS A 65 -7.37 -12.61 10.96
C HIS A 65 -6.23 -12.66 9.94
N SER A 66 -5.94 -13.88 9.47
CA SER A 66 -5.05 -14.14 8.34
C SER A 66 -5.87 -14.63 7.14
N MET A 67 -5.46 -14.27 5.93
CA MET A 67 -6.14 -14.71 4.71
C MET A 67 -5.19 -14.75 3.51
N THR A 68 -5.46 -15.65 2.58
CA THR A 68 -4.85 -15.68 1.25
C THR A 68 -5.66 -14.81 0.30
N LEU A 69 -5.05 -13.75 -0.24
CA LEU A 69 -5.69 -12.81 -1.16
C LEU A 69 -5.10 -12.91 -2.55
N SER A 70 -5.92 -12.78 -3.58
CA SER A 70 -5.45 -12.58 -4.95
C SER A 70 -4.86 -11.18 -5.13
N SER A 71 -3.94 -11.03 -6.07
CA SER A 71 -3.37 -9.73 -6.49
C SER A 71 -4.41 -8.69 -6.92
N SER A 72 -5.62 -9.11 -7.29
CA SER A 72 -6.74 -8.20 -7.59
C SER A 72 -7.41 -7.64 -6.33
N ASP A 73 -7.40 -8.41 -5.24
CA ASP A 73 -8.08 -8.08 -3.99
C ASP A 73 -7.16 -7.39 -2.98
N LEU A 74 -5.84 -7.49 -3.20
CA LEU A 74 -4.80 -6.87 -2.40
C LEU A 74 -4.06 -5.81 -3.22
N ARG A 75 -4.18 -4.55 -2.81
CA ARG A 75 -3.40 -3.45 -3.38
C ARG A 75 -2.58 -2.77 -2.31
N ILE A 76 -1.26 -2.94 -2.38
CA ILE A 76 -0.32 -2.24 -1.52
C ILE A 76 -0.37 -0.74 -1.84
N LEU A 77 -0.57 0.08 -0.81
CA LEU A 77 -0.61 1.54 -0.92
C LEU A 77 0.72 2.15 -0.47
N GLU A 78 1.21 1.72 0.69
CA GLU A 78 2.43 2.26 1.31
C GLU A 78 3.10 1.17 2.15
N PRO A 79 4.31 0.70 1.78
CA PRO A 79 5.12 -0.15 2.66
C PRO A 79 5.56 0.65 3.88
N ILE A 80 5.61 -0.01 5.04
CA ILE A 80 5.99 0.62 6.31
C ILE A 80 7.37 0.09 6.70
N ASP A 81 8.23 1.00 7.14
CA ASP A 81 9.54 0.69 7.68
C ASP A 81 9.41 0.12 9.11
N ASP A 82 10.22 -0.88 9.41
CA ASP A 82 10.24 -1.53 10.72
C ASP A 82 10.68 -0.56 11.83
N GLU A 83 11.41 0.52 11.50
CA GLU A 83 11.84 1.53 12.48
C GLU A 83 10.68 2.36 13.06
N VAL A 84 9.57 2.49 12.33
CA VAL A 84 8.41 3.31 12.70
C VAL A 84 7.23 2.49 13.22
N LEU A 85 7.45 1.19 13.46
CA LEU A 85 6.50 0.28 14.08
C LEU A 85 7.16 -0.58 15.16
N LYS A 86 6.34 -1.17 16.02
CA LYS A 86 6.75 -2.22 16.94
C LYS A 86 5.73 -3.34 16.87
N TYR A 87 6.17 -4.53 16.47
CA TYR A 87 5.33 -5.73 16.49
C TYR A 87 5.60 -6.58 17.73
N GLU A 88 4.57 -6.84 18.53
CA GLU A 88 4.59 -7.81 19.63
C GLU A 88 3.88 -9.08 19.16
N GLU A 89 4.67 -10.05 18.65
CA GLU A 89 4.15 -11.28 18.04
C GLU A 89 3.30 -12.12 19.01
N GLU A 90 3.75 -12.26 20.27
CA GLU A 90 3.02 -13.01 21.31
C GLU A 90 1.59 -12.50 21.56
N LYS A 91 1.37 -11.20 21.32
CA LYS A 91 0.07 -10.53 21.53
C LYS A 91 -0.63 -10.19 20.22
N GLU A 92 -0.01 -10.53 19.10
CA GLU A 92 -0.46 -10.19 17.76
C GLU A 92 -0.86 -8.72 17.62
N THR A 93 -0.05 -7.85 18.23
CA THR A 93 -0.33 -6.41 18.35
C THR A 93 0.80 -5.62 17.69
N VAL A 94 0.42 -4.67 16.83
CA VAL A 94 1.35 -3.72 16.19
C VAL A 94 1.09 -2.33 16.74
N PHE A 95 2.16 -1.67 17.17
CA PHE A 95 2.15 -0.27 17.54
C PHE A 95 2.78 0.52 16.40
N LEU A 96 2.02 1.46 15.82
CA LEU A 96 2.52 2.35 14.78
C LEU A 96 2.89 3.71 15.36
N ALA A 97 3.84 4.40 14.75
CA ALA A 97 4.05 5.82 15.02
C ALA A 97 2.75 6.62 14.73
N LYS A 98 2.54 7.72 15.46
CA LYS A 98 1.31 8.53 15.34
C LYS A 98 1.13 9.07 13.92
N GLU A 99 2.24 9.42 13.28
CA GLU A 99 2.34 9.91 11.92
C GLU A 99 1.75 8.92 10.91
N LEU A 100 2.00 7.61 11.10
CA LEU A 100 1.44 6.56 10.24
C LEU A 100 -0.06 6.42 10.43
N VAL A 101 -0.57 6.61 11.65
CA VAL A 101 -2.02 6.63 11.89
C VAL A 101 -2.67 7.82 11.18
N GLU A 102 -2.02 8.98 11.19
CA GLU A 102 -2.49 10.14 10.44
C GLU A 102 -2.45 9.90 8.93
N GLN A 103 -1.42 9.21 8.41
CA GLN A 103 -1.37 8.77 7.02
C GLN A 103 -2.51 7.80 6.69
N LEU A 104 -2.75 6.78 7.52
CA LEU A 104 -3.87 5.86 7.35
C LEU A 104 -5.19 6.61 7.26
N ARG A 105 -5.42 7.60 8.13
CA ARG A 105 -6.63 8.43 8.08
C ARG A 105 -6.77 9.18 6.75
N ARG A 106 -5.67 9.66 6.17
CA ARG A 106 -5.69 10.31 4.84
C ARG A 106 -5.97 9.31 3.72
N LEU A 107 -5.46 8.09 3.82
CA LEU A 107 -5.70 7.02 2.85
C LEU A 107 -7.15 6.52 2.89
N THR A 108 -7.77 6.51 4.06
CA THR A 108 -9.15 6.04 4.26
C THR A 108 -10.20 7.13 3.96
N ASP A 109 -9.90 8.41 4.23
CA ASP A 109 -10.89 9.49 4.07
C ASP A 109 -11.03 9.92 2.58
N PRO A 110 -12.22 9.74 1.97
CA PRO A 110 -12.46 10.04 0.56
C PRO A 110 -12.31 11.53 0.23
N ARG A 111 -12.39 12.43 1.22
CA ARG A 111 -12.17 13.87 1.03
C ARG A 111 -10.73 14.19 0.63
N PHE A 112 -9.77 13.34 1.02
CA PHE A 112 -8.37 13.47 0.64
C PHE A 112 -8.05 12.70 -0.66
N GLN A 113 -8.96 11.86 -1.15
CA GLN A 113 -8.83 11.14 -2.41
C GLN A 113 -9.32 11.93 -3.63
N GLN A 114 -9.91 13.12 -3.44
CA GLN A 114 -10.24 13.98 -4.58
C GLN A 114 -8.94 14.49 -5.23
N PRO A 115 -8.69 14.19 -6.52
CA PRO A 115 -7.72 14.95 -7.27
C PRO A 115 -8.16 16.40 -7.15
N ARG A 116 -7.28 17.30 -6.70
CA ARG A 116 -7.52 18.72 -6.86
C ARG A 116 -7.89 18.94 -8.31
N MET A 117 -9.17 19.18 -8.55
CA MET A 117 -9.74 19.45 -9.86
C MET A 117 -8.89 20.60 -10.40
N ARG A 118 -8.00 20.29 -11.36
CA ARG A 118 -7.31 21.31 -12.12
C ARG A 118 -8.43 22.01 -12.88
N TYR A 119 -8.94 23.10 -12.31
CA TYR A 119 -9.56 24.13 -13.11
C TYR A 119 -8.49 24.57 -14.10
N THR A 120 -8.47 23.96 -15.28
CA THR A 120 -8.05 24.66 -16.48
C THR A 120 -9.09 25.75 -16.67
N SER A 121 -8.91 26.84 -15.92
CA SER A 121 -9.43 28.15 -16.30
C SER A 121 -8.74 28.46 -17.61
N GLN A 122 -9.39 28.12 -18.72
CA GLN A 122 -8.98 28.61 -20.03
C GLN A 122 -9.51 30.05 -20.11
N PRO A 123 -8.65 31.09 -20.08
CA PRO A 123 -9.10 32.45 -20.29
C PRO A 123 -9.00 32.72 -21.79
N SER A 124 -10.08 32.50 -22.53
CA SER A 124 -10.13 32.88 -23.96
C SER A 124 -10.94 34.16 -24.15
N HIS A 125 -10.19 35.26 -23.98
CA HIS A 125 -10.23 36.51 -24.73
C HIS A 125 -11.54 36.98 -25.39
N ARG A 126 -12.04 38.07 -24.81
CA ARG A 126 -12.57 39.28 -25.46
C ARG A 126 -12.10 39.49 -26.92
N ARG A 127 -13.05 39.63 -27.85
CA ARG A 127 -13.11 40.51 -29.04
C ARG A 127 -14.36 40.10 -29.84
N ARG A 128 -15.15 40.96 -30.48
CA ARG A 128 -15.44 42.40 -30.43
C ARG A 128 -16.76 42.51 -31.21
#